data_AF-A0A7Z9JPF0-F1
#
_entry.id   AF-A0A7Z9JPF0-F1
#
_cell.length_a   1.000
_cell.length_b   1.000
_cell.length_c   1.000
_cell.angle_alpha   90.00
_cell.angle_beta   90.00
_cell.angle_gamma   90.00
#
_symmetry.space_group_name_H-M   'P 1'
#
loop_
_entity.id
_entity.type
_entity.pdbx_description
1 polymer ?
#
loop_
_entity_poly.entity_id
_entity_poly.type
_entity_poly.pdbx_seq_one_letter_code
_entity_poly.pdbx_strand_id
1 'polypeptide(L)'
;MDSQSILSHFSIFAFNSSFWALSDKEQMDVARSWRAALPAMADSVHLYRTGGTRTSGDVLVWSSLPTADTQAPARFFERFLEVQRPYRSYV
;
A
#
# COMPACT_ATOMS: atom_id res chain seq x y z
N MET A 1 19.49 24.39 -11.46
CA MET A 1 18.27 23.57 -11.38
C MET A 1 18.24 23.00 -9.99
N ASP A 2 17.28 23.41 -9.17
CA ASP A 2 17.06 22.74 -7.90
C ASP A 2 16.62 21.31 -8.19
N SER A 3 17.43 20.33 -7.76
CA SER A 3 17.12 18.92 -7.95
C SER A 3 15.95 18.57 -7.04
N GLN A 4 14.75 18.42 -7.62
CA GLN A 4 13.58 17.97 -6.87
C GLN A 4 13.79 16.51 -6.48
N SER A 5 13.91 16.25 -5.18
CA SER A 5 14.04 14.90 -4.64
C SER A 5 12.69 14.18 -4.68
N ILE A 6 12.74 12.85 -4.76
CA ILE A 6 11.55 11.98 -4.76
C ILE A 6 11.62 11.10 -3.52
N LEU A 7 10.51 11.06 -2.77
CA LEU A 7 10.28 10.02 -1.78
C LEU A 7 9.79 8.78 -2.52
N SER A 8 10.50 7.66 -2.40
CA SER A 8 10.10 6.37 -2.93
C SER A 8 9.98 5.37 -1.79
N HIS A 9 8.78 4.87 -1.54
CA HIS A 9 8.48 3.93 -0.47
C HIS A 9 8.02 2.58 -1.04
N PHE A 10 8.57 1.51 -0.51
CA PHE A 10 8.21 0.13 -0.85
C PHE A 10 7.65 -0.56 0.39
N SER A 11 6.45 -1.08 0.29
CA SER A 11 5.76 -1.79 1.38
C SER A 11 5.34 -3.18 0.90
N ILE A 12 5.60 -4.20 1.71
CA ILE A 12 5.20 -5.57 1.42
C ILE A 12 4.09 -5.95 2.40
N PHE A 13 3.00 -6.52 1.88
CA PHE A 13 1.86 -7.00 2.63
C PHE A 13 1.69 -8.50 2.44
N ALA A 14 1.37 -9.21 3.51
CA ALA A 14 1.04 -10.63 3.51
C ALA A 14 -0.36 -10.77 4.10
N PHE A 15 -1.27 -11.44 3.39
CA PHE A 15 -2.62 -11.66 3.90
C PHE A 15 -2.59 -12.70 5.02
N ASN A 16 -3.18 -12.35 6.16
CA ASN A 16 -3.17 -13.20 7.35
C ASN A 16 -4.37 -14.16 7.37
N SER A 17 -4.46 -15.00 8.41
CA SER A 17 -5.54 -15.99 8.54
C SER A 17 -6.95 -15.40 8.54
N SER A 18 -7.13 -14.16 9.02
CA SER A 18 -8.44 -13.50 9.02
C SER A 18 -8.90 -13.15 7.61
N PHE A 19 -8.00 -12.81 6.69
CA PHE A 19 -8.33 -12.62 5.28
C PHE A 19 -8.73 -13.95 4.64
N TRP A 20 -7.95 -15.01 4.87
CA TRP A 20 -8.20 -16.33 4.27
C TRP A 20 -9.41 -17.06 4.84
N ALA A 21 -9.91 -16.66 6.00
CA ALA A 21 -11.15 -17.17 6.58
C ALA A 21 -12.43 -16.58 5.94
N LEU A 22 -12.31 -15.50 5.16
CA LEU A 22 -13.42 -14.89 4.44
C LEU A 22 -13.88 -15.79 3.28
N SER A 23 -15.15 -15.67 2.88
CA SER A 23 -15.61 -16.26 1.63
C SER A 23 -14.91 -15.63 0.42
N ASP A 24 -14.87 -16.34 -0.70
CA ASP A 24 -14.25 -15.84 -1.95
C ASP A 24 -14.77 -14.46 -2.35
N LYS A 25 -16.07 -14.23 -2.18
CA LYS A 25 -16.71 -12.94 -2.47
C LYS A 25 -16.17 -11.83 -1.56
N GLU A 26 -16.08 -12.09 -0.26
CA GLU A 26 -15.58 -11.11 0.71
C GLU A 26 -14.08 -10.82 0.50
N GLN A 27 -13.27 -11.85 0.20
CA GLN A 27 -11.86 -11.66 -0.16
C GLN A 27 -11.71 -10.75 -1.38
N MET A 28 -12.52 -10.97 -2.42
CA MET A 28 -12.54 -10.12 -3.61
C MET A 28 -12.97 -8.67 -3.31
N ASP A 29 -13.99 -8.50 -2.48
CA ASP A 29 -14.51 -7.19 -2.11
C ASP A 29 -13.48 -6.41 -1.25
N VAL A 30 -12.80 -7.07 -0.31
CA VAL A 30 -11.68 -6.49 0.46
C VAL A 30 -10.49 -6.14 -0.44
N ALA A 31 -10.03 -7.07 -1.28
CA ALA A 31 -8.87 -6.82 -2.14
C ALA A 31 -9.13 -5.70 -3.16
N ARG A 32 -10.36 -5.61 -3.69
CA ARG A 32 -10.76 -4.55 -4.63
C ARG A 32 -10.84 -3.19 -3.94
N SER A 33 -11.50 -3.12 -2.79
CA SER A 33 -11.62 -1.87 -2.03
C SER A 33 -10.25 -1.36 -1.57
N TRP A 34 -9.39 -2.25 -1.07
CA TRP A 34 -8.02 -1.91 -0.71
C TRP A 34 -7.24 -1.34 -1.90
N ARG A 35 -7.23 -2.04 -3.04
CA ARG A 35 -6.56 -1.57 -4.27
C ARG A 35 -7.08 -0.20 -4.72
N ALA A 36 -8.39 0.03 -4.62
CA ALA A 36 -9.00 1.30 -5.00
C ALA A 36 -8.62 2.45 -4.05
N ALA A 37 -8.28 2.16 -2.79
CA ALA A 37 -7.87 3.15 -1.80
C ALA A 37 -6.39 3.55 -1.90
N LEU A 38 -5.51 2.66 -2.41
CA LEU A 38 -4.06 2.89 -2.47
C LEU A 38 -3.64 4.24 -3.13
N PRO A 39 -4.26 4.71 -4.22
CA PRO A 39 -3.90 5.99 -4.83
C PRO A 39 -4.03 7.21 -3.91
N ALA A 40 -4.77 7.11 -2.80
CA ALA A 40 -4.89 8.21 -1.84
C ALA A 40 -3.61 8.45 -1.00
N MET A 41 -2.63 7.53 -1.04
CA MET A 41 -1.39 7.63 -0.25
C MET A 41 -0.33 8.52 -0.89
N ALA A 42 -0.24 8.55 -2.22
CA ALA A 42 0.85 9.19 -2.96
C ALA A 42 0.47 9.48 -4.42
N ASP A 43 1.25 10.34 -5.07
CA ASP A 43 1.03 10.79 -6.46
C ASP A 43 1.16 9.65 -7.49
N SER A 44 1.98 8.64 -7.19
CA SER A 44 2.09 7.44 -8.02
C SER A 44 2.15 6.21 -7.13
N VAL A 45 1.34 5.21 -7.50
CA VAL A 45 1.27 3.93 -6.80
C VAL A 45 1.23 2.78 -7.78
N HIS A 46 2.15 1.83 -7.62
CA HIS A 46 2.23 0.61 -8.40
C HIS A 46 2.01 -0.60 -7.49
N LEU A 47 1.28 -1.58 -8.00
CA LEU A 47 0.92 -2.80 -7.28
C LEU A 47 1.51 -4.01 -8.00
N TYR A 48 2.26 -4.84 -7.28
CA TYR A 48 2.82 -6.07 -7.80
C TYR A 48 2.33 -7.24 -6.95
N ARG A 49 1.82 -8.28 -7.62
CA ARG A 49 1.50 -9.55 -6.95
C ARG A 49 2.80 -10.34 -6.79
N THR A 50 3.10 -10.75 -5.58
CA THR A 50 4.32 -11.50 -5.22
C THR A 50 4.01 -12.86 -4.59
N GLY A 51 2.78 -13.08 -4.13
CA GLY A 51 2.32 -14.37 -3.62
C GLY A 51 2.52 -15.50 -4.64
N GLY A 52 3.03 -16.63 -4.17
CA GLY A 52 3.43 -17.77 -5.01
C GLY A 52 4.85 -17.66 -5.61
N THR A 53 5.48 -16.48 -5.59
CA THR A 53 6.87 -16.29 -6.03
C THR A 53 7.81 -15.93 -4.88
N ARG A 54 7.27 -15.41 -3.77
CA ARG A 54 7.99 -15.11 -2.54
C ARG A 54 7.19 -15.64 -1.35
N THR A 55 7.90 -16.12 -0.33
CA THR A 55 7.28 -16.63 0.92
C THR A 55 6.96 -15.50 1.91
N SER A 56 7.54 -14.32 1.73
CA SER A 56 7.47 -13.21 2.71
C SER A 56 6.44 -12.14 2.38
N GLY A 57 5.55 -12.36 1.40
CA GLY A 57 4.55 -11.36 1.00
C GLY A 57 3.72 -11.77 -0.20
N ASP A 58 2.46 -11.35 -0.18
CA ASP A 58 1.51 -11.56 -1.27
C ASP A 58 1.50 -10.38 -2.24
N VAL A 59 1.76 -9.18 -1.75
CA VAL A 59 1.65 -7.93 -2.51
C VAL A 59 2.78 -6.97 -2.14
N LEU A 60 3.44 -6.42 -3.16
CA LEU A 60 4.35 -5.29 -3.04
C LEU A 60 3.64 -4.03 -3.56
N VAL A 61 3.63 -2.99 -2.73
CA VAL A 61 3.18 -1.64 -3.11
C VAL A 61 4.40 -0.75 -3.22
N TRP A 62 4.55 -0.09 -4.36
CA TRP A 62 5.52 0.98 -4.55
C TRP A 62 4.77 2.31 -4.66
N SER A 63 5.05 3.22 -3.76
CA SER A 63 4.48 4.57 -3.72
C SER A 63 5.58 5.62 -3.89
N SER A 64 5.32 6.66 -4.67
CA SER A 64 6.27 7.76 -4.85
C SER A 64 5.59 9.12 -4.95
N LEU A 65 6.26 10.14 -4.42
CA LEU A 65 5.87 11.54 -4.56
C LEU A 65 7.09 12.48 -4.50
N PRO A 66 7.01 13.68 -5.12
CA PRO A 66 8.05 14.67 -5.00
C PRO A 66 8.13 15.23 -3.57
N THR A 67 9.34 15.36 -3.02
CA THR A 67 9.54 16.02 -1.72
C THR A 67 9.58 17.54 -1.92
N ALA A 68 8.40 18.14 -2.03
CA ALA A 68 8.25 19.59 -2.23
C ALA A 68 8.73 20.42 -1.02
N ASP A 69 8.66 19.85 0.18
CA ASP A 69 9.11 20.48 1.43
C ASP A 69 9.58 19.41 2.44
N THR A 70 10.10 19.87 3.59
CA THR A 70 10.61 19.00 4.66
C THR A 70 9.53 18.18 5.37
N GLN A 71 8.25 18.52 5.20
CA GLN A 71 7.10 17.86 5.80
C GLN A 71 6.42 16.84 4.87
N ALA A 72 6.81 16.80 3.58
CA ALA A 72 6.26 15.86 2.61
C ALA A 72 6.35 14.38 3.06
N PRO A 73 7.45 13.90 3.67
CA PRO A 73 7.50 12.53 4.21
C PRO A 73 6.53 12.29 5.36
N ALA A 74 6.33 13.27 6.26
CA ALA A 74 5.41 13.12 7.38
C ALA A 74 3.97 12.95 6.88
N ARG A 75 3.52 13.83 5.98
CA ARG A 75 2.19 13.75 5.34
C ARG A 75 2.00 12.48 4.51
N PHE A 76 3.07 11.94 3.93
CA PHE A 76 3.03 10.65 3.26
C PHE A 76 2.66 9.53 4.26
N PHE A 77 3.40 9.41 5.36
CA PHE A 77 3.18 8.34 6.31
C PHE A 77 1.85 8.46 7.06
N GLU A 78 1.36 9.67 7.30
CA GLU A 78 -0.01 9.89 7.81
C GLU A 78 -1.06 9.31 6.86
N ARG A 79 -1.04 9.71 5.58
CA ARG A 79 -1.97 9.18 4.55
C ARG A 79 -1.81 7.68 4.33
N PHE A 80 -0.58 7.18 4.35
CA PHE A 80 -0.28 5.75 4.28
C PHE A 80 -0.98 5.00 5.40
N LEU A 81 -0.82 5.44 6.65
CA LEU A 81 -1.45 4.79 7.81
C LEU A 81 -2.98 4.91 7.80
N GLU A 82 -3.52 6.04 7.35
CA GLU A 82 -4.97 6.23 7.18
C GLU A 82 -5.57 5.26 6.17
N VAL A 83 -4.94 5.11 5.00
CA VAL A 83 -5.39 4.18 3.95
C VAL A 83 -5.28 2.74 4.40
N GLN A 84 -4.22 2.37 5.14
CA GLN A 84 -4.04 0.98 5.61
C GLN A 84 -4.96 0.62 6.78
N ARG A 85 -5.43 1.59 7.57
CA ARG A 85 -6.17 1.36 8.82
C ARG A 85 -7.37 0.40 8.66
N PRO A 86 -8.25 0.53 7.66
CA PRO A 86 -9.41 -0.37 7.51
C PRO A 86 -9.03 -1.82 7.19
N TYR A 87 -7.83 -2.05 6.68
CA TYR A 87 -7.39 -3.35 6.16
C TYR A 87 -6.40 -4.05 7.10
N ARG A 88 -5.97 -3.38 8.18
CA ARG A 88 -4.96 -3.88 9.12
C ARG A 88 -5.33 -5.20 9.79
N SER A 89 -6.62 -5.55 9.87
CA SER A 89 -7.04 -6.86 10.37
C SER A 89 -6.77 -8.00 9.40
N TYR A 90 -6.51 -7.70 8.11
CA TYR A 90 -6.34 -8.68 7.03
C TYR A 90 -4.90 -8.84 6.55
N VAL A 91 -4.00 -7.92 6.91
CA VAL A 91 -2.58 -7.89 6.50
C VAL A 91 -1.64 -7.89 7.71
#